data_AF-A0AAU2Q0E6-F1
#
_entry.id   AF-A0AAU2Q0E6-F1
#
_cell.length_a   1.000
_cell.length_b   1.000
_cell.length_c   1.000
_cell.angle_alpha   90.00
_cell.angle_beta   90.00
_cell.angle_gamma   90.00
#
_symmetry.space_group_name_H-M   'P 1'
#
loop_
_entity.id
_entity.type
_entity.pdbx_description
1 polymer ?
#
loop_
_entity_poly.entity_id
_entity_poly.type
_entity_poly.pdbx_seq_one_letter_code
_entity_poly.pdbx_strand_id
1 'polypeptide(L)'
;MSWDEDGTPHPLALRRTGRSELEPDRLPEMRELEVLGWEPAPEDLRWAFLPYVWPPAARTWIPDRSTHWAVDTALDGHGHITGVECAPLPEPDLRDLDREADEILAGLGLPPRPPGRLWLLRPVGPFGTVGELLEHLDGLAAERAVEAGPSAAFLALVRGALAELAGPGER
;
A
#
# COMPACT_ATOMS: atom_id res chain seq x y z
N MET A 1 -10.04 13.85 -1.49
CA MET A 1 -9.05 12.75 -1.63
C MET A 1 -7.68 13.39 -1.66
N SER A 2 -6.76 12.85 -0.86
CA SER A 2 -5.43 13.41 -0.54
C SER A 2 -4.61 12.26 0.07
N TRP A 3 -3.28 12.32 0.07
CA TRP A 3 -2.43 11.35 0.79
C TRP A 3 -2.32 11.61 2.30
N ASP A 4 -3.16 12.48 2.88
CA ASP A 4 -3.00 12.88 4.29
C ASP A 4 -1.57 13.34 4.57
N GLU A 5 -1.07 14.24 3.70
CA GLU A 5 0.34 14.63 3.64
C GLU A 5 0.79 15.26 4.96
N ASP A 6 -0.08 16.05 5.60
CA ASP A 6 0.11 16.71 6.89
C ASP A 6 -0.40 15.88 8.09
N GLY A 7 -1.00 14.71 7.85
CA GLY A 7 -1.54 13.86 8.91
C GLY A 7 -0.44 13.19 9.72
N THR A 8 -0.71 12.93 10.99
CA THR A 8 0.22 12.19 11.86
C THR A 8 0.10 10.68 11.62
N PRO A 9 1.20 9.91 11.75
CA PRO A 9 1.12 8.45 11.69
C PRO A 9 0.17 7.91 12.75
N HIS A 10 -0.28 6.67 12.58
CA HIS A 10 -1.08 6.02 13.59
C HIS A 10 -0.39 6.08 14.97
N PRO A 11 -1.09 6.41 16.07
CA PRO A 11 -0.46 6.59 17.38
C PRO A 11 0.35 5.39 17.90
N LEU A 12 0.03 4.17 17.44
CA LEU A 12 0.82 2.96 17.76
C LEU A 12 2.24 3.01 17.20
N ALA A 13 2.44 3.65 16.05
CA ALA A 13 3.77 3.81 15.47
C ALA A 13 4.64 4.78 16.27
N LEU A 14 4.04 5.80 16.90
CA LEU A 14 4.75 6.78 17.72
C LEU A 14 5.39 6.19 18.99
N ARG A 15 5.01 4.97 19.37
CA ARG A 15 5.59 4.24 20.51
C ARG A 15 6.97 3.66 20.21
N ARG A 16 7.41 3.70 18.94
CA ARG A 16 8.61 3.01 18.45
C ARG A 16 9.48 3.96 17.63
N THR A 17 10.79 3.74 17.71
CA THR A 17 11.80 4.59 17.05
C THR A 17 12.88 3.72 16.42
N GLY A 18 13.54 4.25 15.38
CA GLY A 18 14.66 3.57 14.71
C GLY A 18 14.22 2.48 13.72
N ARG A 19 15.21 1.93 13.01
CA ARG A 19 15.03 0.84 12.04
C ARG A 19 14.84 -0.51 12.73
N SER A 20 14.22 -1.44 12.01
CA SER A 20 13.94 -2.81 12.39
C SER A 20 14.49 -3.73 11.30
N GLU A 21 15.15 -4.82 11.68
CA GLU A 21 15.61 -5.84 10.73
C GLU A 21 14.46 -6.71 10.19
N LEU A 22 13.26 -6.52 10.72
CA LEU A 22 12.05 -7.23 10.29
C LEU A 22 11.48 -6.63 9.00
N GLU A 23 10.87 -7.51 8.20
CA GLU A 23 10.03 -7.17 7.06
C GLU A 23 8.82 -6.31 7.48
N PRO A 24 8.25 -5.49 6.57
CA PRO A 24 7.12 -4.61 6.86
C PRO A 24 5.91 -5.29 7.55
N ASP A 25 5.50 -6.45 7.08
CA ASP A 25 4.38 -7.27 7.61
C ASP A 25 4.68 -7.86 8.99
N ARG A 26 5.96 -7.94 9.37
CA ARG A 26 6.42 -8.48 10.65
C ARG A 26 6.67 -7.42 11.70
N LEU A 27 6.50 -6.14 11.37
CA LEU A 27 6.64 -5.06 12.34
C LEU A 27 5.64 -5.24 13.51
N PRO A 28 6.05 -5.05 14.77
CA PRO A 28 5.15 -5.23 15.91
C PRO A 28 3.90 -4.35 15.85
N GLU A 29 4.05 -3.10 15.40
CA GLU A 29 2.92 -2.18 15.19
C GLU A 29 1.98 -2.62 14.07
N MET A 30 2.47 -3.29 13.03
CA MET A 30 1.62 -3.85 11.97
C MET A 30 0.73 -4.94 12.56
N ARG A 31 1.30 -5.89 13.29
CA ARG A 31 0.54 -6.98 13.95
C ARG A 31 -0.48 -6.48 14.97
N GLU A 32 -0.13 -5.44 15.73
CA GLU A 32 -1.07 -4.82 16.66
C GLU A 32 -2.25 -4.16 15.90
N LEU A 33 -1.96 -3.53 14.76
CA LEU A 33 -2.97 -2.91 13.91
C LEU A 33 -3.89 -3.95 13.25
N GLU A 34 -3.34 -5.09 12.81
CA GLU A 34 -4.10 -6.23 12.30
C GLU A 34 -5.12 -6.76 13.32
N VAL A 35 -4.73 -6.89 14.58
CA VAL A 35 -5.66 -7.27 15.66
C VAL A 35 -6.78 -6.24 15.84
N LEU A 36 -6.50 -4.97 15.53
CA LEU A 36 -7.49 -3.90 15.52
C LEU A 36 -8.28 -3.84 14.20
N GLY A 37 -8.13 -4.80 13.28
CA GLY A 37 -8.86 -4.87 12.02
C GLY A 37 -8.34 -3.93 10.93
N TRP A 38 -7.11 -3.43 11.06
CA TRP A 38 -6.42 -2.75 9.96
C TRP A 38 -5.66 -3.77 9.11
N GLU A 39 -5.78 -3.69 7.80
CA GLU A 39 -5.07 -4.56 6.86
C GLU A 39 -4.07 -3.75 6.03
N PRO A 40 -2.91 -4.30 5.67
CA PRO A 40 -1.97 -3.61 4.78
C PRO A 40 -2.65 -3.30 3.44
N ALA A 41 -2.36 -2.13 2.88
CA ALA A 41 -2.79 -1.81 1.53
C ALA A 41 -2.21 -2.84 0.54
N PRO A 42 -2.99 -3.29 -0.46
CA PRO A 42 -2.51 -4.28 -1.43
C PRO A 42 -1.24 -3.82 -2.14
N GLU A 43 -0.29 -4.74 -2.31
CA GLU A 43 0.95 -4.52 -3.07
C GLU A 43 0.73 -4.59 -4.58
N ASP A 44 -0.37 -5.19 -5.03
CA ASP A 44 -0.75 -5.27 -6.44
C ASP A 44 -0.89 -3.85 -7.03
N LEU A 45 -0.08 -3.56 -8.04
CA LEU A 45 0.04 -2.27 -8.69
C LEU A 45 -1.25 -1.75 -9.30
N ARG A 46 -2.21 -2.63 -9.64
CA ARG A 46 -3.55 -2.20 -10.08
C ARG A 46 -4.29 -1.39 -9.01
N TRP A 47 -3.90 -1.54 -7.75
CA TRP A 47 -4.46 -0.90 -6.58
C TRP A 47 -3.56 0.19 -5.97
N ALA A 48 -2.49 0.61 -6.65
CA ALA A 48 -1.52 1.59 -6.13
C ALA A 48 -2.17 2.90 -5.64
N PHE A 49 -3.30 3.30 -6.25
CA PHE A 49 -4.08 4.50 -5.92
C PHE A 49 -4.99 4.36 -4.69
N LEU A 50 -5.18 3.15 -4.15
CA LEU A 50 -6.19 2.90 -3.11
C LEU A 50 -6.06 3.82 -1.90
N PRO A 51 -4.89 3.97 -1.24
CA PRO A 51 -4.85 4.79 -0.03
C PRO A 51 -5.17 6.26 -0.31
N TYR A 52 -4.96 6.76 -1.54
CA TYR A 52 -5.34 8.12 -1.93
C TYR A 52 -6.87 8.32 -1.99
N VAL A 53 -7.60 7.32 -2.47
CA VAL A 53 -9.06 7.37 -2.65
C VAL A 53 -9.86 6.74 -1.51
N TRP A 54 -9.20 6.00 -0.63
CA TRP A 54 -9.84 5.36 0.51
C TRP A 54 -10.43 6.40 1.48
N PRO A 55 -11.57 6.12 2.13
CA PRO A 55 -12.16 7.04 3.09
C PRO A 55 -11.17 7.40 4.22
N PRO A 56 -11.00 8.69 4.57
CA PRO A 56 -10.02 9.14 5.57
C PRO A 56 -10.14 8.44 6.92
N ALA A 57 -11.36 8.22 7.41
CA ALA A 57 -11.61 7.54 8.69
C ALA A 57 -11.27 6.03 8.67
N ALA A 58 -11.15 5.44 7.47
CA ALA A 58 -10.89 4.02 7.26
C ALA A 58 -9.50 3.77 6.62
N ARG A 59 -8.61 4.76 6.62
CA ARG A 59 -7.21 4.61 6.21
C ARG A 59 -6.31 5.21 7.28
N THR A 60 -5.11 4.65 7.40
CA THR A 60 -4.05 5.22 8.23
C THR A 60 -2.71 4.80 7.64
N TRP A 61 -1.63 5.31 8.21
CA TRP A 61 -0.29 4.87 7.86
C TRP A 61 0.61 4.74 9.10
N ILE A 62 1.68 3.98 8.95
CA ILE A 62 2.80 3.91 9.89
C ILE A 62 4.11 4.16 9.12
N PRO A 63 5.18 4.69 9.76
CA PRO A 63 6.47 4.79 9.12
C PRO A 63 7.00 3.40 8.75
N ASP A 64 7.52 3.23 7.55
CA ASP A 64 8.26 2.03 7.18
C ASP A 64 9.61 2.02 7.90
N ARG A 65 9.67 1.27 9.00
CA ARG A 65 10.89 1.09 9.78
C ARG A 65 11.68 -0.15 9.36
N SER A 66 11.21 -0.92 8.38
CA SER A 66 11.90 -2.11 7.92
C SER A 66 13.25 -1.74 7.29
N THR A 67 14.17 -2.70 7.34
CA THR A 67 15.39 -2.68 6.56
C THR A 67 15.15 -3.50 5.31
N HIS A 68 15.23 -2.86 4.15
CA HIS A 68 15.25 -3.57 2.88
C HIS A 68 16.66 -4.09 2.63
N TRP A 69 16.78 -5.30 2.12
CA TRP A 69 18.06 -5.98 1.93
C TRP A 69 18.34 -6.21 0.45
N ALA A 70 19.53 -5.87 -0.01
CA ALA A 70 20.10 -6.34 -1.26
C ALA A 70 20.70 -7.73 -1.02
N VAL A 71 20.40 -8.66 -1.92
CA VAL A 71 20.99 -10.01 -1.93
C VAL A 71 21.74 -10.19 -3.23
N ASP A 72 23.06 -10.16 -3.15
CA ASP A 72 23.94 -10.37 -4.29
C ASP A 72 24.37 -11.85 -4.35
N THR A 73 24.01 -12.51 -5.44
CA THR A 73 24.33 -13.92 -5.66
C THR A 73 25.45 -14.04 -6.70
N ALA A 74 26.59 -14.57 -6.28
CA ALA A 74 27.67 -14.90 -7.20
C ALA A 74 27.42 -16.27 -7.84
N LEU A 75 27.56 -16.36 -9.17
CA LEU A 75 27.40 -17.60 -9.93
C LEU A 75 28.75 -18.05 -10.52
N ASP A 76 28.96 -19.36 -10.64
CA ASP A 76 30.04 -19.89 -11.48
C ASP A 76 29.71 -19.78 -12.97
N GLY A 77 30.66 -20.15 -13.84
CA GLY A 77 30.47 -20.19 -15.29
C GLY A 77 29.43 -21.20 -15.79
N HIS A 78 28.79 -21.96 -14.89
CA HIS A 78 27.76 -22.95 -15.16
C HIS A 78 26.39 -22.56 -14.56
N GLY A 79 26.30 -21.39 -13.90
CA GLY A 79 25.07 -20.90 -13.27
C GLY A 79 24.81 -21.44 -11.86
N HIS A 80 25.79 -22.10 -11.22
CA HIS A 80 25.68 -22.51 -9.82
C HIS A 80 26.05 -21.37 -8.87
N ILE A 81 25.32 -21.27 -7.77
CA ILE A 81 25.60 -20.29 -6.71
C ILE A 81 26.93 -20.64 -6.02
N THR A 82 27.87 -19.70 -6.03
CA THR A 82 29.19 -19.79 -5.39
C THR A 82 29.35 -18.86 -4.20
N GLY A 83 28.47 -17.88 -4.05
CA GLY A 83 28.45 -16.96 -2.92
C GLY A 83 27.13 -16.22 -2.83
N VAL A 84 26.77 -15.82 -1.61
CA VAL A 84 25.62 -14.94 -1.33
C VAL A 84 26.09 -13.89 -0.35
N GLU A 85 26.01 -12.63 -0.74
CA GLU A 85 26.25 -11.48 0.14
C GLU A 85 24.92 -10.76 0.38
N CYS A 86 24.71 -10.32 1.62
CA CYS A 86 23.51 -9.59 2.01
C CYS A 86 23.91 -8.30 2.72
N ALA A 87 23.41 -7.19 2.21
CA ALA A 87 23.65 -5.87 2.76
C ALA A 87 22.36 -5.04 2.75
N PRO A 88 22.18 -4.07 3.66
CA PRO A 88 21.07 -3.14 3.57
C PRO A 88 21.06 -2.44 2.21
N LEU A 89 19.88 -2.33 1.61
CA LEU A 89 19.69 -1.61 0.35
C LEU A 89 20.14 -0.15 0.55
N PRO A 90 21.00 0.40 -0.32
CA PRO A 90 21.42 1.79 -0.19
C PRO A 90 20.25 2.74 -0.50
N GLU A 91 20.30 3.94 0.07
CA GLU A 91 19.22 4.95 -0.03
C GLU A 91 18.75 5.26 -1.47
N PRO A 92 19.60 5.32 -2.51
CA PRO A 92 19.13 5.49 -3.88
C PRO A 92 18.22 4.36 -4.36
N ASP A 93 18.58 3.12 -4.05
CA ASP A 93 17.82 1.94 -4.48
C ASP A 93 16.49 1.82 -3.71
N LEU A 94 16.44 2.34 -2.47
CA LEU A 94 15.18 2.42 -1.71
C LEU A 94 14.14 3.30 -2.41
N ARG A 95 14.57 4.34 -3.13
CA ARG A 95 13.66 5.22 -3.88
C ARG A 95 13.11 4.56 -5.13
N ASP A 96 13.84 3.59 -5.68
CA ASP A 96 13.41 2.86 -6.86
C ASP A 96 12.34 1.81 -6.56
N LEU A 97 12.15 1.44 -5.28
CA LEU A 97 11.10 0.51 -4.86
C LEU A 97 9.69 1.01 -5.19
N ASP A 98 9.45 2.33 -5.07
CA ASP A 98 8.15 2.94 -5.33
C ASP A 98 7.99 3.41 -6.79
N ARG A 99 9.04 3.31 -7.62
CA ARG A 99 9.07 3.90 -8.97
C ARG A 99 7.93 3.43 -9.87
N GLU A 100 7.65 2.13 -9.89
CA GLU A 100 6.59 1.58 -10.74
C GLU A 100 5.20 2.03 -10.29
N ALA A 101 4.97 2.09 -8.97
CA ALA A 101 3.73 2.63 -8.41
C ALA A 101 3.59 4.12 -8.73
N ASP A 102 4.66 4.90 -8.62
CA ASP A 102 4.66 6.33 -8.93
C ASP A 102 4.41 6.60 -10.42
N GLU A 103 4.96 5.79 -11.34
CA GLU A 103 4.68 5.86 -12.78
C GLU A 103 3.19 5.62 -13.07
N ILE A 104 2.58 4.63 -12.41
CA ILE A 104 1.14 4.35 -12.50
C ILE A 104 0.32 5.53 -11.96
N LEU A 105 0.66 6.06 -10.79
CA LEU A 105 -0.03 7.20 -10.18
C LEU A 105 0.05 8.44 -11.08
N ALA A 106 1.22 8.72 -11.66
CA ALA A 106 1.41 9.80 -12.61
C ALA A 106 0.55 9.62 -13.87
N GLY A 107 0.46 8.40 -14.40
CA GLY A 107 -0.43 8.06 -15.52
C GLY A 107 -1.92 8.28 -15.22
N LEU A 108 -2.31 8.18 -13.94
CA LEU A 108 -3.65 8.48 -13.45
C LEU A 108 -3.88 9.96 -13.10
N GLY A 109 -2.86 10.81 -13.23
CA GLY A 109 -2.90 12.22 -12.84
C GLY A 109 -2.93 12.44 -11.32
N LEU A 110 -2.44 11.48 -10.55
CA LEU A 110 -2.35 11.54 -9.09
C LEU A 110 -0.93 11.94 -8.64
N PRO A 111 -0.79 12.62 -7.48
CA PRO A 111 0.52 12.86 -6.89
C PRO A 111 1.19 11.54 -6.47
N PRO A 112 2.54 11.48 -6.43
CA PRO A 112 3.27 10.31 -5.98
C PRO A 112 2.94 9.98 -4.52
N ARG A 113 3.16 8.72 -4.13
CA ARG A 113 2.92 8.30 -2.75
C ARG A 113 3.96 8.95 -1.83
N PRO A 114 3.58 9.45 -0.64
CA PRO A 114 4.58 9.94 0.31
C PRO A 114 5.50 8.79 0.73
N PRO A 115 6.83 8.96 0.62
CA PRO A 115 7.79 7.88 0.80
C PRO A 115 7.85 7.43 2.26
N GLY A 116 8.27 6.18 2.47
CA GLY A 116 8.52 5.62 3.80
C GLY A 116 7.24 5.46 4.65
N ARG A 117 6.07 5.33 4.01
CA ARG A 117 4.79 5.08 4.67
C ARG A 117 4.26 3.70 4.28
N LEU A 118 3.98 2.87 5.28
CA LEU A 118 3.16 1.67 5.10
C LEU A 118 1.71 2.07 5.31
N TRP A 119 0.90 1.94 4.26
CA TRP A 119 -0.52 2.27 4.30
C TRP A 119 -1.32 1.09 4.82
N LEU A 120 -2.29 1.38 5.69
CA LEU A 120 -3.25 0.41 6.19
C LEU A 120 -4.67 0.90 5.95
N LEU A 121 -5.54 -0.05 5.65
CA LEU A 121 -6.92 0.17 5.28
C LEU A 121 -7.83 -0.63 6.21
N ARG A 122 -9.02 -0.10 6.44
CA ARG A 122 -10.16 -0.82 7.02
C ARG A 122 -11.24 -0.97 5.96
N PRO A 123 -11.95 -2.11 5.91
CA PRO A 123 -13.12 -2.23 5.05
C PRO A 123 -14.17 -1.17 5.42
N VAL A 124 -14.92 -0.72 4.43
CA VAL A 124 -16.03 0.23 4.59
C VAL A 124 -17.33 -0.40 4.11
N GLY A 125 -18.47 0.04 4.63
CA GLY A 125 -19.75 -0.58 4.31
C GLY A 125 -19.92 -1.95 4.98
N PRO A 126 -20.57 -2.93 4.33
CA PRO A 126 -20.94 -4.22 4.95
C PRO A 126 -19.82 -5.28 4.93
N PHE A 127 -18.62 -4.96 4.45
CA PHE A 127 -17.55 -5.94 4.26
C PHE A 127 -16.77 -6.19 5.55
N GLY A 128 -16.38 -7.45 5.77
CA GLY A 128 -15.62 -7.88 6.93
C GLY A 128 -14.11 -7.72 6.76
N THR A 129 -13.61 -7.70 5.53
CA THR A 129 -12.19 -7.55 5.20
C THR A 129 -11.96 -6.62 4.01
N VAL A 130 -10.74 -6.09 3.87
CA VAL A 130 -10.33 -5.33 2.68
C VAL A 130 -10.43 -6.23 1.45
N GLY A 131 -10.00 -7.50 1.54
CA GLY A 131 -10.11 -8.47 0.45
C GLY A 131 -11.52 -8.62 -0.09
N GLU A 132 -12.52 -8.80 0.78
CA GLU A 132 -13.94 -8.89 0.38
C GLU A 132 -14.43 -7.62 -0.34
N LEU A 133 -13.98 -6.44 0.11
CA LEU A 133 -14.30 -5.18 -0.55
C LEU A 133 -13.62 -5.08 -1.93
N LEU A 134 -12.38 -5.54 -2.09
CA LEU A 134 -11.70 -5.55 -3.39
C LEU A 134 -12.38 -6.51 -4.38
N GLU A 135 -12.80 -7.70 -3.92
CA GLU A 135 -13.59 -8.62 -4.73
C GLU A 135 -14.92 -8.00 -5.18
N HIS A 136 -15.57 -7.25 -4.30
CA HIS A 136 -16.77 -6.49 -4.67
C HIS A 136 -16.48 -5.41 -5.73
N LEU A 137 -15.39 -4.67 -5.60
CA LEU A 137 -14.99 -3.66 -6.58
C LEU A 137 -14.65 -4.29 -7.94
N ASP A 138 -13.99 -5.45 -7.95
CA ASP A 138 -13.73 -6.23 -9.17
C ASP A 138 -15.03 -6.70 -9.82
N GLY A 139 -15.99 -7.18 -9.04
CA GLY A 139 -17.33 -7.53 -9.52
C GLY A 139 -18.06 -6.34 -10.13
N LEU A 140 -18.01 -5.18 -9.46
CA LEU A 140 -18.63 -3.96 -9.95
C LEU A 140 -18.00 -3.47 -11.26
N ALA A 141 -16.68 -3.57 -11.40
CA ALA A 141 -15.98 -3.23 -12.64
C ALA A 141 -16.43 -4.14 -13.79
N ALA A 142 -16.53 -5.45 -13.55
CA ALA A 142 -17.03 -6.40 -14.54
C ALA A 142 -18.49 -6.11 -14.95
N GLU A 143 -19.38 -5.83 -14.00
CA GLU A 143 -20.78 -5.47 -14.28
C GLU A 143 -20.92 -4.20 -15.12
N ARG A 144 -19.99 -3.24 -14.94
CA ARG A 144 -19.96 -1.97 -15.67
C ARG A 144 -19.11 -2.02 -16.94
N ALA A 145 -18.59 -3.19 -17.31
CA ALA A 145 -17.66 -3.38 -18.43
C ALA A 145 -16.44 -2.44 -18.38
N VAL A 146 -15.93 -2.19 -17.17
CA VAL A 146 -14.70 -1.44 -16.91
C VAL A 146 -13.58 -2.44 -16.65
N GLU A 147 -12.46 -2.29 -17.35
CA GLU A 147 -11.27 -3.12 -17.12
C GLU A 147 -10.69 -2.87 -15.73
N ALA A 148 -10.46 -3.95 -14.98
CA ALA A 148 -9.90 -3.93 -13.63
C ALA A 148 -8.36 -3.74 -13.67
N GLY A 149 -7.94 -2.55 -14.08
CA GLY A 149 -6.54 -2.15 -14.19
C GLY A 149 -6.34 -0.66 -13.90
N PRO A 150 -5.08 -0.18 -13.82
CA PRO A 150 -4.76 1.20 -13.48
C PRO A 150 -5.14 2.17 -14.60
N SER A 151 -6.43 2.50 -14.67
CA SER A 151 -7.02 3.42 -15.65
C SER A 151 -7.87 4.49 -14.97
N ALA A 152 -8.05 5.62 -15.64
CA ALA A 152 -8.91 6.71 -15.14
C ALA A 152 -10.37 6.25 -14.93
N ALA A 153 -10.86 5.33 -15.76
CA ALA A 153 -12.21 4.77 -15.65
C ALA A 153 -12.35 3.89 -14.40
N PHE A 154 -11.39 3.00 -14.16
CA PHE A 154 -11.38 2.15 -12.98
C PHE A 154 -11.21 2.97 -11.69
N LEU A 155 -10.29 3.94 -11.68
CA LEU A 155 -10.12 4.89 -10.58
C LEU A 155 -11.43 5.63 -10.26
N ALA A 156 -12.15 6.11 -11.29
CA ALA A 156 -13.41 6.81 -11.10
C ALA A 156 -14.51 5.89 -10.54
N LEU A 157 -14.58 4.65 -11.02
CA LEU A 157 -15.51 3.64 -10.51
C LEU A 157 -15.24 3.33 -9.04
N VAL A 158 -14.00 3.02 -8.68
CA VAL A 158 -13.61 2.68 -7.30
C VAL A 158 -13.88 3.85 -6.35
N ARG A 159 -13.50 5.07 -6.75
CA ARG A 159 -13.80 6.30 -5.99
C ARG A 159 -15.30 6.49 -5.75
N GLY A 160 -16.13 6.27 -6.76
CA GLY A 160 -17.58 6.38 -6.63
C GLY A 160 -18.15 5.35 -5.67
N ALA A 161 -17.77 4.09 -5.85
CA ALA A 161 -18.21 2.99 -5.00
C ALA A 161 -17.81 3.19 -3.53
N LEU A 162 -16.56 3.57 -3.26
CA LEU A 162 -16.10 3.83 -1.88
C LEU A 162 -16.84 5.00 -1.23
N ALA A 163 -17.18 6.04 -1.99
CA ALA A 163 -17.96 7.17 -1.48
C ALA A 163 -19.41 6.77 -1.16
N GLU A 164 -20.03 5.89 -1.96
CA GLU A 164 -21.36 5.35 -1.68
C GLU A 164 -21.35 4.45 -0.43
N LEU A 165 -20.34 3.59 -0.30
CA LEU A 165 -20.19 2.65 0.82
C LEU A 165 -19.87 3.33 2.15
N ALA A 166 -19.13 4.45 2.12
CA ALA A 166 -18.84 5.24 3.32
C ALA A 166 -20.09 5.97 3.87
N GLY A 167 -21.16 6.09 3.08
CA GLY A 167 -22.39 6.79 3.42
C GLY A 167 -22.24 8.33 3.43
N PRO A 168 -23.33 9.09 3.69
CA PRO A 168 -23.32 10.56 3.70
C PRO A 168 -22.59 11.21 4.90
N GLY A 169 -21.69 10.50 5.57
CA GLY A 169 -20.97 10.97 6.75
C GLY A 169 -19.60 11.55 6.39
N GLU A 170 -19.43 12.85 6.68
CA GLU A 170 -18.16 13.58 6.79
C GLU A 170 -17.56 14.11 5.47
N ARG A 171 -18.16 15.21 4.99
CA ARG A 171 -17.45 16.25 4.24
C ARG A 171 -16.78 17.22 5.21
#